data_AF-A0A9Q1BYH8-F1
#
_entry.id   AF-A0A9Q1BYH8-F1
#
_cell.length_a   1.000
_cell.length_b   1.000
_cell.length_c   1.000
_cell.angle_alpha   90.00
_cell.angle_beta   90.00
_cell.angle_gamma   90.00
#
_symmetry.space_group_name_H-M   'P 1'
#
loop_
_entity.id
_entity.type
_entity.pdbx_description
1 polymer ?
#
loop_
_entity_poly.entity_id
_entity_poly.type
_entity_poly.pdbx_seq_one_letter_code
_entity_poly.pdbx_strand_id
1 'polypeptide(L)'
;MLCPEVPEVSQVTYLPVINASPTEYDTLYTVLKESLVIADKSSVKTVVVVMDEATYAKAQQIRWSSEVFRNRVVMRLGEFHVSMAYLACLGSRFGEAGLRDLLIESDIVAQGSINGVLSGHHYNRSVRTHKLTADALSRLRWLAFLDTLNDEQRDEIRKIIVDLHENFLSNNILAFVEIDKVKTLLQQF
;
A
#
# COMPACT_ATOMS: atom_id res chain seq x y z
N MET A 1 -4.42 14.85 13.54
CA MET A 1 -5.72 15.42 13.15
C MET A 1 -6.76 14.30 13.17
N LEU A 2 -7.48 14.14 14.28
CA LEU A 2 -8.61 13.20 14.38
C LEU A 2 -9.88 14.04 14.27
N CYS A 3 -10.72 13.73 13.28
CA CYS A 3 -11.99 14.40 13.06
C CYS A 3 -12.85 14.26 14.34
N PRO A 4 -13.37 15.37 14.91
CA PRO A 4 -14.20 15.33 16.12
C PRO A 4 -15.62 14.81 15.88
N GLU A 5 -16.02 14.58 14.63
CA GLU A 5 -17.25 13.87 14.29
C GLU A 5 -16.97 12.37 14.30
N VAL A 6 -17.78 11.61 15.04
CA VAL A 6 -17.81 10.15 14.90
C VAL A 6 -18.09 9.90 13.42
N PRO A 7 -17.16 9.30 12.65
CA PRO A 7 -17.41 9.03 11.25
C PRO A 7 -18.68 8.18 11.16
N GLU A 8 -19.56 8.47 10.20
CA GLU A 8 -20.69 7.61 9.90
C GLU A 8 -20.21 6.15 9.91
N VAL A 9 -20.91 5.30 10.66
CA VAL A 9 -20.53 3.91 10.86
C VAL A 9 -20.37 3.27 9.47
N SER A 10 -19.12 2.95 9.11
CA SER A 10 -18.84 2.28 7.85
C SER A 10 -19.41 0.87 7.90
N GLN A 11 -20.46 0.62 7.11
CA GLN A 11 -21.08 -0.70 7.02
C GLN A 11 -20.38 -1.54 5.95
N VAL A 12 -19.81 -2.66 6.37
CA VAL A 12 -19.25 -3.65 5.45
C VAL A 12 -20.28 -4.75 5.22
N THR A 13 -20.66 -4.98 3.96
CA THR A 13 -21.60 -6.03 3.58
C THR A 13 -21.04 -6.86 2.44
N TYR A 14 -21.46 -8.13 2.38
CA TYR A 14 -21.13 -9.00 1.26
C TYR A 14 -22.12 -8.76 0.12
N LEU A 15 -21.59 -8.61 -1.08
CA LEU A 15 -22.39 -8.51 -2.30
C LEU A 15 -22.94 -9.89 -2.70
N PRO A 16 -24.10 -9.96 -3.36
CA PRO A 16 -24.65 -11.22 -3.85
C PRO A 16 -23.68 -11.91 -4.83
N VAL A 17 -23.58 -13.24 -4.71
CA VAL A 17 -22.70 -14.05 -5.56
C VAL A 17 -23.39 -14.32 -6.89
N ILE A 18 -22.67 -14.07 -7.99
CA ILE A 18 -23.11 -14.44 -9.34
C ILE A 18 -22.41 -15.75 -9.71
N ASN A 19 -23.19 -16.82 -9.89
CA ASN A 19 -22.68 -18.14 -10.25
C ASN A 19 -22.46 -18.25 -11.77
N ALA A 20 -21.47 -17.53 -12.29
CA ALA A 20 -21.09 -17.54 -13.70
C ALA A 20 -19.60 -17.21 -13.85
N SER A 21 -19.03 -17.42 -15.04
CA SER A 21 -17.62 -17.09 -15.28
C SER A 21 -17.41 -15.58 -15.15
N PRO A 22 -16.43 -15.12 -14.35
CA PRO A 22 -16.19 -13.70 -14.13
C PRO A 22 -15.66 -12.98 -15.37
N THR A 23 -15.27 -13.72 -16.41
CA THR A 23 -14.73 -13.17 -17.66
C THR A 23 -15.75 -13.10 -18.79
N GLU A 24 -16.99 -13.55 -18.56
CA GLU A 24 -18.08 -13.41 -19.51
C GLU A 24 -18.65 -11.99 -19.48
N TYR A 25 -18.96 -11.44 -20.66
CA TYR A 25 -19.50 -10.09 -20.78
C TYR A 25 -20.85 -9.96 -20.06
N ASP A 26 -21.72 -10.97 -20.13
CA ASP A 26 -23.02 -10.96 -19.47
C ASP A 26 -22.89 -10.93 -17.94
N THR A 27 -21.94 -11.68 -17.40
CA THR A 27 -21.59 -11.65 -15.97
C THR A 27 -21.12 -10.26 -15.56
N LEU A 28 -20.16 -9.69 -16.29
CA LEU A 28 -19.61 -8.36 -15.98
C LEU A 28 -20.67 -7.26 -16.12
N TYR A 29 -21.53 -7.34 -17.13
CA TYR A 29 -22.65 -6.42 -17.30
C TYR A 29 -23.60 -6.48 -16.10
N THR A 30 -23.94 -7.69 -15.67
CA THR A 30 -24.78 -7.93 -14.49
C THR A 30 -24.13 -7.33 -13.25
N VAL A 31 -22.82 -7.53 -13.03
CA VAL A 31 -22.09 -6.91 -11.91
C VAL A 31 -22.20 -5.39 -11.92
N LEU A 32 -21.97 -4.74 -13.06
CA LEU A 32 -22.04 -3.28 -13.16
C LEU A 32 -23.47 -2.77 -12.93
N LYS A 33 -24.47 -3.48 -13.44
CA LYS A 33 -25.89 -3.13 -13.25
C LYS A 33 -26.30 -3.26 -11.78
N GLU A 34 -25.99 -4.38 -11.13
CA GLU A 34 -26.29 -4.59 -9.72
C GLU A 34 -25.53 -3.59 -8.83
N SER A 35 -24.30 -3.22 -9.20
CA SER A 35 -23.54 -2.18 -8.50
C SER A 35 -24.27 -0.84 -8.49
N LEU A 36 -24.93 -0.46 -9.58
CA LEU A 36 -25.76 0.76 -9.63
C LEU A 36 -27.03 0.63 -8.78
N VAL A 37 -27.70 -0.52 -8.80
CA VAL A 37 -28.88 -0.77 -7.94
C VAL A 37 -28.52 -0.62 -6.46
N ILE A 38 -27.36 -1.11 -6.06
CA ILE A 38 -26.85 -1.00 -4.68
C ILE A 38 -26.47 0.44 -4.37
N ALA A 39 -25.84 1.14 -5.32
CA ALA A 39 -25.51 2.56 -5.18
C ALA A 39 -26.79 3.40 -4.98
N ASP A 40 -27.84 3.14 -5.77
CA ASP A 40 -29.14 3.82 -5.64
C ASP A 40 -29.78 3.56 -4.27
N LYS A 41 -29.79 2.31 -3.81
CA LYS A 41 -30.28 1.94 -2.46
C LYS A 41 -29.49 2.59 -1.33
N SER A 42 -28.23 2.91 -1.58
CA SER A 42 -27.32 3.52 -0.61
C SER A 42 -27.23 5.04 -0.76
N SER A 43 -28.04 5.65 -1.65
CA SER A 43 -27.97 7.07 -1.98
C SER A 43 -26.58 7.55 -2.47
N VAL A 44 -25.80 6.64 -3.07
CA VAL A 44 -24.47 6.91 -3.63
C VAL A 44 -24.59 7.21 -5.13
N LYS A 45 -24.13 8.39 -5.53
CA LYS A 45 -24.22 8.84 -6.94
C LYS A 45 -23.32 8.04 -7.87
N THR A 46 -22.10 7.72 -7.41
CA THR A 46 -21.04 7.09 -8.20
C THR A 46 -20.46 5.90 -7.45
N VAL A 47 -20.36 4.75 -8.10
CA VAL A 47 -19.80 3.53 -7.52
C VAL A 47 -18.38 3.28 -8.05
N VAL A 48 -17.49 2.85 -7.15
CA VAL A 48 -16.15 2.38 -7.51
C VAL A 48 -16.19 0.86 -7.57
N VAL A 49 -15.84 0.29 -8.71
CA VAL A 49 -15.79 -1.16 -8.93
C VAL A 49 -14.35 -1.58 -9.14
N VAL A 50 -13.84 -2.41 -8.24
CA VAL A 50 -12.46 -2.94 -8.29
C VAL A 50 -12.49 -4.32 -8.94
N MET A 51 -11.67 -4.53 -9.96
CA MET A 51 -11.62 -5.75 -10.77
C MET A 51 -10.19 -6.15 -11.07
N ASP A 52 -9.89 -7.45 -11.12
CA ASP A 52 -8.60 -7.96 -11.60
C ASP A 52 -8.39 -7.62 -13.08
N GLU A 53 -7.15 -7.72 -13.57
CA GLU A 53 -6.75 -7.23 -14.90
C GLU A 53 -7.64 -7.73 -16.04
N ALA A 54 -7.89 -9.04 -16.10
CA ALA A 54 -8.67 -9.66 -17.17
C ALA A 54 -10.15 -9.23 -17.16
N THR A 55 -10.74 -9.05 -15.98
CA THR A 55 -12.14 -8.64 -15.83
C THR A 55 -12.30 -7.14 -15.97
N TYR A 56 -11.33 -6.36 -15.48
CA TYR A 56 -11.25 -4.92 -15.65
C TYR A 56 -11.28 -4.53 -17.12
N ALA A 57 -10.44 -5.14 -17.97
CA ALA A 57 -10.36 -4.79 -19.39
C ALA A 57 -11.71 -4.98 -20.11
N LYS A 58 -12.42 -6.07 -19.81
CA LYS A 58 -13.74 -6.36 -20.39
C LYS A 58 -14.84 -5.46 -19.81
N ALA A 59 -14.87 -5.29 -18.49
CA ALA A 59 -15.83 -4.40 -17.82
C ALA A 59 -15.67 -2.94 -18.28
N GLN A 60 -14.44 -2.52 -18.59
CA GLN A 60 -14.14 -1.21 -19.14
C GLN A 60 -14.77 -1.00 -20.52
N GLN A 61 -14.81 -2.03 -21.38
CA GLN A 61 -15.49 -1.98 -22.67
C GLN A 61 -17.01 -1.83 -22.50
N ILE A 62 -17.60 -2.58 -21.57
CA ILE A 62 -19.03 -2.45 -21.22
C ILE A 62 -19.33 -1.05 -20.69
N ARG A 63 -18.47 -0.54 -19.79
CA ARG A 63 -18.62 0.82 -19.25
C ARG A 63 -18.60 1.84 -20.39
N TRP A 64 -17.71 1.71 -21.36
CA TRP A 64 -17.62 2.63 -22.48
C TRP A 64 -18.81 2.58 -23.44
N SER A 65 -19.55 1.48 -23.52
CA SER A 65 -20.73 1.38 -24.40
C SER A 65 -21.98 2.06 -23.85
N SER A 66 -22.03 2.39 -22.55
CA SER A 66 -23.21 2.93 -21.88
C SER A 66 -22.92 4.27 -21.20
N GLU A 67 -23.68 5.31 -21.54
CA GLU A 67 -23.55 6.63 -20.91
C GLU A 67 -23.78 6.59 -19.40
N VAL A 68 -24.76 5.79 -18.96
CA VAL A 68 -25.07 5.61 -17.54
C VAL A 68 -23.86 5.02 -16.81
N PHE A 69 -23.22 3.98 -17.38
CA PHE A 69 -22.03 3.40 -16.76
C PHE A 69 -20.83 4.35 -16.80
N ARG A 70 -20.60 5.08 -17.92
CA ARG A 70 -19.50 6.05 -17.99
C ARG A 70 -19.58 7.12 -16.90
N ASN A 71 -20.79 7.60 -16.61
CA ASN A 71 -21.02 8.71 -15.69
C ASN A 71 -21.13 8.28 -14.22
N ARG A 72 -21.53 7.03 -13.96
CA ARG A 72 -21.80 6.56 -12.59
C ARG A 72 -20.85 5.47 -12.08
N VAL A 73 -20.05 4.86 -12.94
CA VAL A 73 -19.11 3.80 -12.55
C VAL A 73 -17.68 4.27 -12.76
N VAL A 74 -16.89 4.20 -11.70
CA VAL A 74 -15.43 4.34 -11.75
C VAL A 74 -14.82 2.95 -11.64
N MET A 75 -14.16 2.50 -12.71
CA MET A 75 -13.41 1.24 -12.68
C MET A 75 -12.06 1.47 -12.02
N ARG A 76 -11.64 0.55 -11.15
CA ARG A 76 -10.29 0.51 -10.57
C ARG A 76 -9.68 -0.87 -10.77
N LEU A 77 -8.40 -0.93 -11.14
CA LEU A 77 -7.67 -2.17 -11.23
C LEU A 77 -7.41 -2.73 -9.82
N GLY A 78 -7.56 -4.04 -9.64
CA GLY A 78 -7.24 -4.74 -8.41
C GLY A 78 -5.74 -4.64 -8.11
N GLU A 79 -5.41 -4.12 -6.93
CA GLU A 79 -4.01 -3.90 -6.53
C GLU A 79 -3.30 -5.20 -6.09
N PHE A 80 -4.05 -6.30 -5.92
CA PHE A 80 -3.49 -7.54 -5.41
C PHE A 80 -2.42 -8.11 -6.35
N HIS A 81 -2.76 -8.31 -7.63
CA HIS A 81 -1.81 -8.79 -8.63
C HIS A 81 -0.66 -7.81 -8.89
N VAL A 82 -0.94 -6.51 -8.87
CA VAL A 82 0.10 -5.47 -8.97
C VAL A 82 1.09 -5.59 -7.82
N SER A 83 0.60 -5.79 -6.60
CA SER A 83 1.43 -5.97 -5.41
C SER A 83 2.25 -7.25 -5.51
N MET A 84 1.65 -8.37 -5.94
CA MET A 84 2.39 -9.62 -6.14
C MET A 84 3.49 -9.48 -7.19
N ALA A 85 3.20 -8.84 -8.33
CA ALA A 85 4.19 -8.57 -9.37
C ALA A 85 5.34 -7.70 -8.85
N TYR A 86 5.03 -6.68 -8.06
CA TYR A 86 6.04 -5.84 -7.42
C TYR A 86 6.92 -6.64 -6.44
N LEU A 87 6.34 -7.49 -5.61
CA LEU A 87 7.07 -8.38 -4.70
C LEU A 87 7.98 -9.35 -5.50
N ALA A 88 7.49 -9.90 -6.61
CA ALA A 88 8.27 -10.75 -7.48
C ALA A 88 9.46 -10.00 -8.11
N CYS A 89 9.26 -8.73 -8.52
CA CYS A 89 10.34 -7.88 -9.01
C CYS A 89 11.42 -7.64 -7.95
N LEU A 90 11.03 -7.37 -6.70
CA LEU A 90 11.98 -7.22 -5.60
C LEU A 90 12.75 -8.52 -5.34
N GLY A 91 12.05 -9.65 -5.27
CA GLY A 91 12.68 -10.95 -5.05
C GLY A 91 13.60 -11.36 -6.20
N SER A 92 13.24 -11.08 -7.45
CA SER A 92 14.10 -11.31 -8.62
C SER A 92 15.34 -10.41 -8.62
N ARG A 93 15.18 -9.13 -8.27
CA ARG A 93 16.29 -8.18 -8.24
C ARG A 93 17.31 -8.47 -7.15
N PHE A 94 16.84 -8.81 -5.94
CA PHE A 94 17.70 -8.91 -4.76
C PHE A 94 17.94 -10.33 -4.28
N GLY A 95 17.21 -11.32 -4.78
CA GLY A 95 17.27 -12.72 -4.33
C GLY A 95 18.70 -13.25 -4.35
N GLU A 96 19.36 -13.14 -5.49
CA GLU A 96 20.75 -13.56 -5.68
C GLU A 96 21.78 -12.48 -5.27
N ALA A 97 21.31 -11.31 -4.82
CA ALA A 97 22.13 -10.27 -4.21
C ALA A 97 22.21 -10.41 -2.67
N GLY A 98 21.94 -11.60 -2.15
CA GLY A 98 22.01 -11.94 -0.73
C GLY A 98 20.69 -11.81 0.03
N LEU A 99 19.59 -11.35 -0.58
CA LEU A 99 18.28 -11.32 0.10
C LEU A 99 17.80 -12.74 0.45
N ARG A 100 18.04 -13.72 -0.43
CA ARG A 100 17.70 -15.13 -0.19
C ARG A 100 18.38 -15.63 1.09
N ASP A 101 19.69 -15.48 1.15
CA ASP A 101 20.51 -15.98 2.24
C ASP A 101 20.18 -15.24 3.54
N LEU A 102 20.05 -13.91 3.48
CA LEU A 102 19.60 -13.10 4.61
C LEU A 102 18.30 -13.65 5.22
N LEU A 103 17.29 -13.94 4.41
CA LEU A 103 15.99 -14.40 4.89
C LEU A 103 16.03 -15.83 5.47
N ILE A 104 16.91 -16.69 4.95
CA ILE A 104 17.07 -18.07 5.43
C ILE A 104 17.90 -18.09 6.72
N GLU A 105 19.08 -17.48 6.70
CA GLU A 105 20.03 -17.50 7.84
C GLU A 105 19.55 -16.69 9.04
N SER A 106 18.60 -15.78 8.85
CA SER A 106 17.92 -15.07 9.95
C SER A 106 16.68 -15.79 10.50
N ASP A 107 16.38 -17.00 10.01
CA ASP A 107 15.19 -17.81 10.37
C ASP A 107 13.85 -17.10 10.13
N ILE A 108 13.81 -16.03 9.33
CA ILE A 108 12.57 -15.34 8.97
C ILE A 108 11.76 -16.21 7.98
N VAL A 109 12.45 -16.91 7.08
CA VAL A 109 11.83 -17.78 6.07
C VAL A 109 12.57 -19.11 5.99
N ALA A 110 11.87 -20.20 6.30
CA ALA A 110 12.40 -21.53 6.08
C ALA A 110 12.76 -21.77 4.60
N GLN A 111 13.85 -22.51 4.36
CA GLN A 111 14.39 -22.78 3.02
C GLN A 111 13.32 -23.32 2.04
N GLY A 112 12.42 -24.20 2.50
CA GLY A 112 11.34 -24.76 1.66
C GLY A 112 10.28 -23.74 1.20
N SER A 113 10.23 -22.56 1.81
CA SER A 113 9.24 -21.51 1.50
C SER A 113 9.82 -20.31 0.75
N ILE A 114 11.14 -20.25 0.55
CA ILE A 114 11.83 -19.06 0.04
C ILE A 114 11.40 -18.70 -1.39
N ASN A 115 11.22 -19.69 -2.25
CA ASN A 115 10.83 -19.44 -3.65
C ASN A 115 9.41 -18.87 -3.75
N GLY A 116 8.48 -19.31 -2.89
CA GLY A 116 7.15 -18.72 -2.81
C GLY A 116 7.16 -17.28 -2.28
N VAL A 117 8.10 -16.96 -1.39
CA VAL A 117 8.31 -15.59 -0.88
C VAL A 117 8.89 -14.68 -1.96
N LEU A 118 10.01 -15.08 -2.58
CA LEU A 118 10.73 -14.27 -3.57
C LEU A 118 9.94 -14.10 -4.87
N SER A 119 9.07 -15.05 -5.22
CA SER A 119 8.16 -14.92 -6.38
C SER A 119 6.90 -14.11 -6.09
N GLY A 120 6.70 -13.62 -4.85
CA GLY A 120 5.49 -12.88 -4.46
C GLY A 120 4.22 -13.74 -4.31
N HIS A 121 4.27 -15.04 -4.60
CA HIS A 121 3.09 -15.93 -4.51
C HIS A 121 2.62 -16.16 -3.08
N HIS A 122 3.54 -16.17 -2.11
CA HIS A 122 3.21 -16.20 -0.69
C HIS A 122 2.96 -14.78 -0.17
N TYR A 123 1.98 -14.07 -0.75
CA TYR A 123 1.73 -12.63 -0.56
C TYR A 123 1.95 -12.12 0.87
N ASN A 124 1.20 -12.63 1.85
CA ASN A 124 1.31 -12.17 3.25
C ASN A 124 2.72 -12.35 3.82
N ARG A 125 3.39 -13.45 3.46
CA ARG A 125 4.75 -13.73 3.90
C ARG A 125 5.75 -12.82 3.19
N SER A 126 5.61 -12.63 1.89
CA SER A 126 6.42 -11.70 1.08
C SER A 126 6.32 -10.26 1.59
N VAL A 127 5.11 -9.77 1.87
CA VAL A 127 4.92 -8.42 2.42
C VAL A 127 5.61 -8.30 3.79
N ARG A 128 5.46 -9.30 4.66
CA ARG A 128 6.11 -9.30 5.98
C ARG A 128 7.63 -9.29 5.86
N THR A 129 8.22 -10.15 5.02
CA THR A 129 9.67 -10.28 4.89
C THR A 129 10.30 -9.01 4.33
N HIS A 130 9.70 -8.41 3.30
CA HIS A 130 10.20 -7.16 2.74
C HIS A 130 10.07 -5.99 3.73
N LYS A 131 9.00 -5.93 4.54
CA LYS A 131 8.88 -4.92 5.61
C LYS A 131 9.98 -5.07 6.67
N LEU A 132 10.20 -6.30 7.15
CA LEU A 132 11.26 -6.58 8.13
C LEU A 132 12.65 -6.26 7.58
N THR A 133 12.90 -6.64 6.32
CA THR A 133 14.16 -6.35 5.64
C THR A 133 14.36 -4.84 5.51
N ALA A 134 13.34 -4.09 5.09
CA ALA A 134 13.41 -2.65 4.95
C ALA A 134 13.66 -1.94 6.29
N ASP A 135 13.02 -2.39 7.38
CA ASP A 135 13.26 -1.85 8.72
C ASP A 135 14.70 -2.13 9.18
N ALA A 136 15.17 -3.38 9.06
CA ALA A 136 16.52 -3.77 9.42
C ALA A 136 17.58 -2.98 8.65
N LEU A 137 17.45 -2.86 7.32
CA LEU A 137 18.35 -2.08 6.49
C LEU A 137 18.31 -0.59 6.82
N SER A 138 17.12 -0.04 7.15
CA SER A 138 16.98 1.36 7.54
C SER A 138 17.69 1.64 8.87
N ARG A 139 17.60 0.73 9.85
CA ARG A 139 18.34 0.83 11.12
C ARG A 139 19.84 0.75 10.90
N LEU A 140 20.31 -0.18 10.08
CA LEU A 140 21.73 -0.29 9.75
C LEU A 140 22.25 0.95 9.04
N ARG A 141 21.49 1.47 8.07
CA ARG A 141 21.81 2.74 7.40
C ARG A 141 21.88 3.90 8.39
N TRP A 142 20.96 3.96 9.36
CA TRP A 142 20.97 4.99 10.39
C TRP A 142 22.21 4.90 11.29
N LEU A 143 22.56 3.70 11.75
CA LEU A 143 23.78 3.48 12.53
C LEU A 143 25.04 3.86 11.75
N ALA A 144 25.14 3.42 10.49
CA ALA A 144 26.26 3.77 9.62
C ALA A 144 26.36 5.29 9.40
N PHE A 145 25.22 5.98 9.25
CA PHE A 145 25.20 7.44 9.18
C PHE A 145 25.72 8.08 10.48
N LEU A 146 25.27 7.63 11.65
CA LEU A 146 25.77 8.12 12.93
C LEU A 146 27.28 7.94 13.03
N ASP A 147 27.83 6.83 12.53
CA ASP A 147 29.27 6.55 12.53
C ASP A 147 30.11 7.54 11.71
N THR A 148 29.51 8.24 10.75
CA THR A 148 30.19 9.30 10.00
C THR A 148 30.30 10.64 10.74
N LEU A 149 29.63 10.78 11.88
CA LEU A 149 29.51 12.04 12.60
C LEU A 149 30.47 12.15 13.77
N ASN A 150 30.95 13.38 14.01
CA ASN A 150 31.67 13.73 15.23
C ASN A 150 30.71 13.92 16.42
N ASP A 151 31.26 14.06 17.62
CA ASP A 151 30.48 14.15 18.86
C ASP A 151 29.52 15.35 18.87
N GLU A 152 29.94 16.50 18.37
CA GLU A 152 29.12 17.72 18.31
C GLU A 152 27.89 17.53 17.39
N GLN A 153 28.11 16.94 16.21
CA GLN A 153 27.05 16.61 15.26
C GLN A 153 26.10 15.55 15.82
N ARG A 154 26.61 14.54 16.53
CA ARG A 154 25.77 13.52 17.18
C ARG A 154 24.88 14.13 18.25
N ASP A 155 25.40 15.07 19.04
CA ASP A 155 24.63 15.79 20.04
C ASP A 155 23.56 16.68 19.42
N GLU A 156 23.85 17.35 18.30
CA GLU A 156 22.84 18.12 17.56
C GLU A 156 21.71 17.22 17.05
N ILE A 157 22.04 16.10 16.40
CA ILE A 157 21.03 15.17 15.90
C ILE A 157 20.20 14.58 17.03
N ARG A 158 20.84 14.23 18.16
CA ARG A 158 20.11 13.73 19.34
C ARG A 158 19.08 14.75 19.82
N LYS A 159 19.43 16.04 19.88
CA LYS A 159 18.48 17.12 20.24
C LYS A 159 17.32 17.18 19.25
N ILE A 160 17.61 17.18 17.95
CA ILE A 160 16.56 17.20 16.90
C ILE A 160 15.60 16.01 17.04
N ILE A 161 16.10 14.81 17.33
CA ILE A 161 15.27 13.61 17.49
C ILE A 161 14.39 13.71 18.73
N VAL A 162 14.94 14.19 19.85
CA VAL A 162 14.16 14.42 21.08
C VAL A 162 13.06 15.44 20.83
N ASP A 163 13.41 16.58 20.23
CA ASP A 163 12.45 17.64 19.90
C ASP A 163 11.36 17.10 18.96
N LEU A 164 11.72 16.34 17.93
CA LEU A 164 10.77 15.72 17.01
C LEU A 164 9.81 14.76 17.74
N HIS A 165 10.34 13.94 18.64
CA HIS A 165 9.54 12.99 19.43
C HIS A 165 8.56 13.69 20.37
N GLU A 166 9.01 14.73 21.08
CA GLU A 166 8.14 15.53 21.96
C GLU A 166 7.06 16.29 21.19
N ASN A 167 7.40 16.85 20.03
CA ASN A 167 6.45 17.54 19.16
C ASN A 167 5.45 16.58 18.50
N PHE A 168 5.88 15.35 18.20
CA PHE A 168 4.99 14.29 17.73
C PHE A 168 3.95 13.93 18.81
N LEU A 169 4.39 13.69 20.05
CA LEU A 169 3.49 13.34 21.16
C LEU A 169 2.51 14.46 21.53
N SER A 170 2.94 15.71 21.38
CA SER A 170 2.11 16.89 21.66
C SER A 170 1.23 17.34 20.49
N ASN A 171 1.18 16.60 19.38
CA ASN A 171 0.48 16.97 18.14
C ASN A 171 0.93 18.30 17.50
N ASN A 172 2.13 18.80 17.85
CA ASN A 172 2.69 20.05 17.35
C ASN A 172 3.67 19.85 16.18
N ILE A 173 3.65 18.67 15.55
CA ILE A 173 4.58 18.29 14.47
C ILE A 173 4.61 19.29 13.30
N LEU A 174 3.46 19.86 12.94
CA LEU A 174 3.36 20.82 11.83
C LEU A 174 4.10 22.12 12.15
N ALA A 175 3.96 22.62 13.38
CA ALA A 175 4.67 23.80 13.85
C ALA A 175 6.19 23.55 13.92
N PHE A 176 6.60 22.35 14.32
CA PHE A 176 8.01 21.95 14.33
C PHE A 176 8.64 21.91 12.92
N VAL A 177 7.93 21.33 11.95
CA VAL A 177 8.40 21.26 10.54
C VAL A 177 8.46 22.66 9.91
N GLU A 178 7.66 23.60 10.39
CA GLU A 178 7.65 24.98 9.90
C GLU A 178 8.80 25.85 10.40
N ILE A 179 9.58 25.38 11.38
CA ILE A 179 10.77 26.07 11.88
C ILE A 179 11.77 26.26 10.73
N ASP A 180 12.24 27.50 10.55
CA ASP A 180 13.11 27.89 9.42
C ASP A 180 14.33 26.98 9.26
N LYS A 181 14.93 26.55 10.38
CA LYS A 181 16.06 25.62 10.40
C LYS A 181 15.73 24.25 9.75
N VAL A 182 14.52 23.74 9.96
CA VAL A 182 14.06 22.47 9.37
C VAL A 182 13.68 22.66 7.90
N LYS A 183 13.01 23.77 7.55
CA LYS A 183 12.67 24.12 6.16
C LYS A 183 13.92 24.27 5.29
N THR A 184 14.95 24.97 5.77
CA THR A 184 16.22 25.12 5.03
C THR A 184 16.91 23.78 4.80
N LEU A 185 16.81 22.85 5.76
CA LEU A 185 17.40 21.52 5.65
C LEU A 185 16.62 20.64 4.65
N LEU A 186 15.29 20.74 4.62
CA LEU A 186 14.43 20.02 3.66
C LEU A 186 14.57 20.52 2.23
N GLN A 187 14.94 21.78 2.02
CA GLN A 187 15.18 22.36 0.68
C GLN A 187 16.52 21.94 0.06
N GLN A 188 17.39 21.26 0.82
CA GLN A 188 18.70 20.78 0.36
C GLN A 188 18.69 19.33 -0.15
N PHE A 189 17.52 18.68 -0.14
CA PHE A 189 17.28 17.33 -0.65
C PHE A 189 16.17 17.34 -1.72
#